data_AF-A0A535NBE6-F1
#
_entry.id   AF-A0A535NBE6-F1
#
_cell.length_a   1.000
_cell.length_b   1.000
_cell.length_c   1.000
_cell.angle_alpha   90.00
_cell.angle_beta   90.00
_cell.angle_gamma   90.00
#
_symmetry.space_group_name_H-M   'P 1'
#
loop_
_entity.id
_entity.type
_entity.pdbx_description
1 polymer ?
#
loop_
_entity_poly.entity_id
_entity_poly.type
_entity_poly.pdbx_seq_one_letter_code
_entity_poly.pdbx_strand_id
1 'polypeptide(L)' 'MSEEEAISELQADSQPVVVYLDEDSGEIQIMVRRADGSLAVIQPVIP' A
#
# COMPACT_ATOMS: atom_id res chain seq x y z
N MET A 1 -6.63 -4.53 -6.53
CA MET A 1 -6.96 -3.32 -5.76
C MET A 1 -6.11 -2.22 -6.33
N SER A 2 -6.73 -1.09 -6.61
CA SER A 2 -6.06 0.13 -7.06
C SER A 2 -5.29 0.80 -5.91
N GLU A 3 -4.33 1.66 -6.25
CA GLU A 3 -3.62 2.47 -5.25
C GLU A 3 -4.58 3.35 -4.43
N GLU A 4 -5.63 3.90 -5.04
CA GLU A 4 -6.61 4.78 -4.39
C GLU A 4 -7.43 4.05 -3.31
N GLU A 5 -7.84 2.80 -3.59
CA GLU A 5 -8.51 1.95 -2.61
C GLU A 5 -7.55 1.59 -1.45
N ALA A 6 -6.30 1.29 -1.76
CA ALA A 6 -5.29 1.00 -0.74
C ALA A 6 -5.04 2.21 0.18
N ILE A 7 -5.05 3.45 -0.34
CA ILE A 7 -4.99 4.68 0.46
C ILE A 7 -6.21 4.80 1.37
N SER A 8 -7.40 4.50 0.86
CA SER A 8 -8.65 4.57 1.62
C SER A 8 -8.66 3.58 2.79
N GLU A 9 -8.20 2.35 2.59
CA GLU A 9 -8.07 1.34 3.65
C GLU A 9 -7.09 1.80 4.74
N LEU A 10 -5.93 2.34 4.35
CA LEU A 10 -4.91 2.86 5.28
C LEU A 10 -5.45 4.05 6.10
N GLN A 11 -6.38 4.83 5.53
CA GLN A 11 -7.06 5.93 6.24
C GLN A 11 -8.19 5.44 7.14
N ALA A 12 -9.01 4.50 6.67
CA ALA A 12 -10.18 4.00 7.39
C ALA A 12 -9.79 3.26 8.67
N ASP A 13 -8.78 2.40 8.59
CA ASP A 13 -8.45 1.48 9.67
C ASP A 13 -7.39 2.05 10.64
N SER A 14 -6.94 3.29 10.40
CA SER A 14 -5.84 3.95 11.12
C SER A 14 -4.57 3.09 11.26
N GLN A 15 -4.41 2.11 10.37
CA GLN A 15 -3.23 1.26 10.31
C GLN A 15 -2.12 1.99 9.54
N PRO A 16 -0.85 1.85 9.94
CA PRO A 16 0.26 2.50 9.26
C PRO A 16 0.66 1.81 7.94
N VAL A 17 0.15 0.61 7.67
CA VAL A 17 0.55 -0.26 6.55
C VAL A 17 -0.66 -0.97 5.96
N VAL A 18 -0.69 -1.10 4.63
CA VAL A 18 -1.58 -2.01 3.91
C VAL A 18 -0.77 -2.86 2.93
N VAL A 19 -1.08 -4.16 2.84
CA VAL A 19 -0.46 -5.09 1.88
C VAL A 19 -1.55 -5.54 0.91
N TYR A 20 -1.29 -5.46 -0.39
CA TYR A 20 -2.30 -5.74 -1.41
C TYR A 20 -1.71 -6.29 -2.70
N LEU A 21 -2.57 -6.95 -3.48
CA LEU A 21 -2.31 -7.30 -4.86
C LEU A 21 -2.75 -6.15 -5.74
N ASP A 22 -1.77 -5.52 -6.40
CA ASP A 22 -2.00 -4.43 -7.34
C ASP A 22 -2.60 -4.99 -8.62
N GLU A 23 -3.70 -4.40 -9.09
CA GLU A 23 -4.44 -4.94 -10.22
C GLU A 23 -3.87 -4.54 -11.58
N ASP A 24 -3.11 -3.45 -11.64
CA ASP A 24 -2.47 -2.98 -12.87
C ASP A 24 -1.21 -3.80 -13.18
N SER A 25 -0.38 -4.05 -12.18
CA SER A 25 0.86 -4.82 -12.33
C SER A 25 0.70 -6.31 -12.07
N GLY A 26 -0.31 -6.73 -11.30
CA GLY A 26 -0.44 -8.10 -10.82
C GLY A 26 0.57 -8.48 -9.74
N GLU A 27 1.31 -7.51 -9.21
CA GLU A 27 2.36 -7.71 -8.21
C GLU A 27 1.86 -7.43 -6.80
N ILE A 28 2.55 -8.00 -5.80
CA ILE A 28 2.32 -7.61 -4.40
C ILE A 28 2.91 -6.22 -4.19
N GLN A 29 2.17 -5.35 -3.50
CA GLN A 29 2.64 -4.05 -3.06
C GLN A 29 2.38 -3.86 -1.57
N ILE A 30 3.23 -3.04 -0.94
CA ILE A 30 3.10 -2.66 0.47
C ILE A 30 3.07 -1.13 0.52
N MET A 31 1.93 -0.57 0.89
CA MET A 31 1.80 0.87 1.11
C MET A 31 1.94 1.21 2.58
N VAL A 32 2.76 2.22 2.87
CA VAL A 32 3.12 2.64 4.23
C VAL A 32 2.88 4.13 4.39
N ARG A 33 2.21 4.52 5.48
CA ARG A 33 2.22 5.90 5.97
C ARG A 33 3.41 6.09 6.90
N ARG A 34 4.34 6.94 6.48
CA ARG A 34 5.54 7.28 7.25
C ARG A 34 5.20 8.21 8.42
N ALA A 35 6.13 8.35 9.36
CA ALA A 35 5.96 9.18 10.54
C ALA A 35 5.76 10.68 10.22
N ASP A 36 6.24 11.13 9.07
CA ASP A 36 6.03 12.50 8.56
C ASP A 36 4.68 12.68 7.84
N GLY A 37 3.86 11.62 7.77
CA GLY A 37 2.57 11.60 7.10
C GLY A 37 2.66 11.33 5.59
N SER A 38 3.86 11.22 5.01
CA SER A 38 4.02 10.88 3.60
C SER A 38 3.64 9.42 3.34
N LEU A 39 3.22 9.12 2.11
CA LEU A 39 2.99 7.76 1.66
C LEU A 39 4.21 7.23 0.90
N ALA A 40 4.42 5.93 0.96
CA ALA A 40 5.41 5.22 0.17
C ALA A 40 4.90 3.83 -0.21
N VAL A 41 5.23 3.40 -1.43
CA VAL A 41 4.98 2.05 -1.94
C VAL A 41 6.29 1.28 -1.96
N ILE A 42 6.27 0.05 -1.43
CA ILE A 42 7.37 -0.91 -1.49
C ILE A 42 6.90 -2.08 -2.35
N GLN A 43 7.65 -2.38 -3.41
CA GLN A 43 7.45 -3.55 -4.24
C GLN A 43 8.41 -4.67 -3.78
N PRO A 44 7.92 -5.78 -3.23
CA PRO A 44 8.74 -6.93 -2.90
C PRO A 44 9.32 -7.57 -4.16
N VAL A 45 10.57 -8.02 -4.08
CA VAL A 45 11.17 -8.90 -5.09
C VAL A 45 11.03 -10.32 -4.59
N ILE A 46 10.21 -11.13 -5.27
CA ILE A 46 10.04 -12.55 -4.98
C ILE A 46 11.03 -13.34 -5.86
N PRO A 47 12.00 -14.06 -5.28
CA PRO A 47 12.95 -14.89 -6.03
C PRO A 47 12.34 -16.22 -6.55
#